data_AF-A0A1F9B4Y4-F1
#
_entry.id   AF-A0A1F9B4Y4-F1
#
_cell.length_a   1.000
_cell.length_b   1.000
_cell.length_c   1.000
_cell.angle_alpha   90.00
_cell.angle_beta   90.00
_cell.angle_gamma   90.00
#
_symmetry.space_group_name_H-M   'P 1'
#
loop_
_entity.id
_entity.type
_entity.pdbx_description
1 polymer ?
#
loop_
_entity_poly.entity_id
_entity_poly.type
_entity_poly.pdbx_seq_one_letter_code
_entity_poly.pdbx_strand_id
1 'polypeptide(L)'
;MRFLRVLLFTVLSFYYVVGGVIPALAQDASIVRATRVDGTVSKNGAPLKEGDIIQRDEKIVTKENSAAVLTWSNGSIVEIYPETSLILNGVIYEGDRKLEQSLITLEKGRLFVKAQVPEHIFTQFEVRVGNVPIMSQGAEFALKIDETGKKFTIWSLIGRIVVYFGIDRIKVEEGQQVALEVGGSPQVPVSIPDKTKEALMKASKRLGGSLLIEEEAISIGGPLKVKIGGVKNRRGDAPYTVNFKAIISGGSGKIKSIQWNFGDGESTDGKEVQHTFTQGVYIVVVSVEDENGQKATSQISISVEEACAC
;
A
#
# COMPACT_ATOMS: atom_id res chain seq x y z
N MET A 1 0.33 76.78 -27.19
CA MET A 1 1.50 76.78 -28.09
C MET A 1 2.76 76.74 -27.22
N ARG A 2 3.74 75.90 -27.59
CA ARG A 2 5.05 75.60 -26.96
C ARG A 2 5.15 74.42 -25.98
N PHE A 3 5.63 73.32 -26.56
CA PHE A 3 6.42 72.23 -25.97
C PHE A 3 7.62 72.73 -25.15
N LEU A 4 8.02 72.01 -24.08
CA LEU A 4 9.40 71.47 -23.93
C LEU A 4 9.61 70.49 -22.74
N ARG A 5 10.07 69.27 -23.10
CA ARG A 5 11.09 68.38 -22.48
C ARG A 5 10.98 67.80 -21.07
N VAL A 6 10.57 66.52 -21.06
CA VAL A 6 11.21 65.29 -20.53
C VAL A 6 12.59 65.45 -19.84
N LEU A 7 12.69 64.94 -18.61
CA LEU A 7 13.84 64.19 -18.09
C LEU A 7 13.32 63.14 -17.10
N LEU A 8 13.25 61.88 -17.54
CA LEU A 8 12.90 60.72 -16.71
C LEU A 8 14.22 60.08 -16.23
N PHE A 9 14.51 60.16 -14.94
CA PHE A 9 15.67 59.48 -14.34
C PHE A 9 15.35 57.99 -14.17
N THR A 10 16.08 57.15 -14.90
CA THR A 10 16.09 55.69 -14.77
C THR A 10 16.86 55.30 -13.50
N VAL A 11 16.17 54.69 -12.53
CA VAL A 11 16.83 54.01 -11.40
C VAL A 11 16.98 52.53 -11.78
N LEU A 12 18.21 52.12 -12.11
CA LEU A 12 18.59 50.71 -12.23
C LEU A 12 18.61 50.10 -10.82
N SER A 13 17.58 49.36 -10.44
CA SER A 13 17.64 48.44 -9.30
C SER A 13 18.30 47.14 -9.75
N PHE A 14 19.57 46.97 -9.40
CA PHE A 14 20.26 45.68 -9.40
C PHE A 14 19.57 44.75 -8.40
N TYR A 15 18.77 43.81 -8.90
CA TYR A 15 18.36 42.66 -8.10
C TYR A 15 19.56 41.71 -7.98
N TYR A 16 20.20 41.74 -6.81
CA TYR A 16 21.09 40.68 -6.36
C TYR A 16 20.27 39.38 -6.27
N VAL A 17 20.55 38.44 -7.18
CA VAL A 17 20.09 37.06 -7.04
C VAL A 17 20.91 36.44 -5.91
N VAL A 18 20.39 36.54 -4.68
CA VAL A 18 20.85 35.68 -3.60
C VAL A 18 20.36 34.29 -3.96
N GLY A 19 21.29 33.43 -4.38
CA GLY A 19 21.08 32.00 -4.54
C GLY A 19 20.64 31.42 -3.21
N GLY A 20 19.33 31.41 -2.99
CA GLY A 20 18.70 30.65 -1.93
C GLY A 20 18.96 29.18 -2.23
N VAL A 21 19.82 28.57 -1.44
CA VAL A 21 19.92 27.12 -1.31
C VAL A 21 18.51 26.64 -0.96
N ILE A 22 17.83 26.02 -1.92
CA ILE A 22 16.57 25.31 -1.67
C ILE A 22 16.92 24.29 -0.57
N PRO A 23 16.31 24.34 0.62
CA PRO A 23 16.55 23.32 1.61
C PRO A 23 16.11 21.98 1.02
N ALA A 24 17.05 21.08 0.84
CA ALA A 24 16.81 19.70 0.45
C ALA A 24 16.06 18.98 1.57
N LEU A 25 14.73 19.06 1.55
CA LEU A 25 13.84 18.26 2.40
C LEU A 25 12.58 17.89 1.60
N ALA A 26 12.72 16.90 0.74
CA ALA A 26 11.62 16.03 0.35
C ALA A 26 12.22 14.64 0.21
N GLN A 27 11.92 13.74 1.15
CA GLN A 27 12.00 12.32 0.84
C GLN A 27 10.95 12.14 -0.26
N ASP A 28 11.39 11.88 -1.49
CA ASP A 28 10.52 11.92 -2.66
C ASP A 28 9.32 10.99 -2.45
N ALA A 29 8.11 11.54 -2.61
CA ALA A 29 6.89 10.75 -2.64
C ALA A 29 7.03 9.60 -3.63
N SER A 30 6.40 8.45 -3.35
CA SER A 30 6.61 7.27 -4.18
C SER A 30 6.35 7.51 -5.67
N ILE A 31 7.29 7.05 -6.48
CA ILE A 31 7.16 7.06 -7.94
C ILE A 31 6.28 5.88 -8.34
N VAL A 32 5.30 6.13 -9.20
CA VAL A 32 4.44 5.09 -9.79
C VAL A 32 4.95 4.76 -11.19
N ARG A 33 5.20 3.49 -11.46
CA ARG A 33 5.66 3.00 -12.78
C ARG A 33 4.75 1.92 -13.33
N ALA A 34 4.52 1.94 -14.64
CA ALA A 34 3.95 0.80 -15.34
C ALA A 34 5.01 -0.31 -15.44
N THR A 35 4.81 -1.42 -14.74
CA THR A 35 5.76 -2.55 -14.71
C THR A 35 5.33 -3.71 -15.57
N ARG A 36 4.05 -3.76 -15.97
CA ARG A 36 3.54 -4.65 -17.01
C ARG A 36 2.48 -3.93 -17.84
N VAL A 37 2.54 -4.09 -19.16
CA VAL A 37 1.51 -3.57 -20.07
C VAL A 37 1.17 -4.64 -21.11
N ASP A 38 0.01 -5.25 -20.93
CA ASP A 38 -0.51 -6.31 -21.80
C ASP A 38 -1.59 -5.74 -22.72
N GLY A 39 -1.40 -5.81 -24.05
CA GLY A 39 -2.41 -5.38 -25.02
C GLY A 39 -2.51 -3.86 -25.19
N THR A 40 -3.73 -3.35 -25.43
CA THR A 40 -3.96 -1.92 -25.71
C THR A 40 -4.28 -1.14 -24.45
N VAL A 41 -3.26 -0.52 -23.87
CA VAL A 41 -3.38 0.37 -22.70
C VAL A 41 -2.95 1.78 -23.07
N SER A 42 -3.66 2.79 -22.57
CA SER A 42 -3.35 4.19 -22.80
C SER A 42 -3.18 4.97 -21.51
N LYS A 43 -2.33 5.99 -21.56
CA LYS A 43 -2.08 7.03 -20.55
C LYS A 43 -2.45 8.37 -21.16
N ASN A 44 -3.49 9.02 -20.65
CA ASN A 44 -4.07 10.25 -21.21
C ASN A 44 -4.35 10.16 -22.72
N GLY A 45 -4.78 8.98 -23.19
CA GLY A 45 -5.06 8.70 -24.60
C GLY A 45 -3.84 8.35 -25.46
N ALA A 46 -2.62 8.56 -24.99
CA ALA A 46 -1.40 8.08 -25.64
C ALA A 46 -1.11 6.62 -25.25
N PRO A 47 -0.47 5.79 -26.09
CA PRO A 47 -0.08 4.43 -25.70
C PRO A 47 0.82 4.43 -24.45
N LEU A 48 0.47 3.59 -23.47
CA LEU A 48 1.30 3.35 -22.28
C LEU A 48 2.34 2.27 -22.59
N LYS A 49 3.57 2.44 -22.12
CA LYS A 49 4.65 1.45 -22.24
C LYS A 49 5.15 1.01 -20.86
N GLU A 50 5.71 -0.18 -20.79
CA GLU A 50 6.45 -0.61 -19.61
C GLU A 50 7.63 0.33 -19.34
N GLY A 51 7.84 0.66 -18.07
CA GLY A 51 8.83 1.62 -17.60
C GLY A 51 8.32 3.07 -17.51
N ASP A 52 7.19 3.40 -18.14
CA ASP A 52 6.61 4.74 -18.07
C ASP A 52 6.25 5.11 -16.63
N ILE A 53 6.61 6.34 -16.25
CA ILE A 53 6.21 6.94 -14.97
C ILE A 53 4.79 7.50 -15.13
N ILE A 54 3.94 7.19 -14.15
CA ILE A 54 2.60 7.74 -14.03
C ILE A 54 2.66 8.93 -13.08
N GLN A 55 2.28 10.09 -13.59
CA GLN A 55 2.24 11.35 -12.86
C GLN A 55 0.85 11.62 -12.30
N ARG A 56 0.80 12.61 -11.41
CA ARG A 56 -0.46 13.12 -10.87
C ARG A 56 -1.44 13.52 -11.97
N ASP A 57 -2.69 13.18 -11.75
CA ASP A 57 -3.86 13.40 -12.60
C ASP A 57 -3.81 12.68 -13.96
N GLU A 58 -2.84 11.79 -14.18
CA GLU A 58 -2.83 10.95 -15.38
C GLU A 58 -3.85 9.80 -15.28
N LYS A 59 -4.56 9.61 -16.40
CA LYS A 59 -5.60 8.61 -16.57
C LYS A 59 -5.08 7.41 -17.36
N ILE A 60 -5.25 6.22 -16.79
CA ILE A 60 -4.94 4.94 -17.40
C ILE A 60 -6.23 4.26 -17.86
N VAL A 61 -6.25 3.83 -19.13
CA VAL A 61 -7.39 3.12 -19.71
C VAL A 61 -6.92 1.84 -20.38
N THR A 62 -7.50 0.71 -19.96
CA THR A 62 -7.34 -0.61 -20.57
C THR A 62 -8.56 -0.92 -21.44
N LYS A 63 -8.33 -1.43 -22.66
CA LYS A 63 -9.39 -1.96 -23.54
C LYS A 63 -9.69 -3.43 -23.25
N GLU A 64 -10.56 -4.03 -24.06
CA GLU A 64 -10.79 -5.47 -24.06
C GLU A 64 -9.45 -6.23 -24.26
N ASN A 65 -9.32 -7.38 -23.60
CA ASN A 65 -8.14 -8.24 -23.67
C ASN A 65 -6.80 -7.53 -23.35
N SER A 66 -6.84 -6.49 -22.51
CA SER A 66 -5.67 -5.74 -22.07
C SER A 66 -5.61 -5.60 -20.56
N ALA A 67 -4.41 -5.47 -20.01
CA ALA A 67 -4.20 -5.27 -18.58
C ALA A 67 -2.93 -4.43 -18.37
N ALA A 68 -2.84 -3.78 -17.22
CA ALA A 68 -1.61 -3.13 -16.79
C ALA A 68 -1.33 -3.40 -15.32
N VAL A 69 -0.06 -3.40 -14.96
CA VAL A 69 0.37 -3.40 -13.55
C VAL A 69 1.13 -2.13 -13.30
N LEU A 70 0.67 -1.39 -12.29
CA LEU A 70 1.37 -0.24 -11.74
C LEU A 70 2.05 -0.65 -10.43
N THR A 71 3.28 -0.18 -10.23
CA THR A 71 4.07 -0.43 -9.03
C THR A 71 4.58 0.89 -8.47
N TRP A 72 4.38 1.09 -7.17
CA TRP A 72 4.89 2.21 -6.40
C TRP A 72 6.27 1.86 -5.86
N SER A 73 7.14 2.85 -5.69
CA SER A 73 8.44 2.63 -5.03
C SER A 73 8.35 2.19 -3.57
N ASN A 74 7.22 2.44 -2.88
CA ASN A 74 6.91 1.86 -1.57
C ASN A 74 6.55 0.35 -1.62
N GLY A 75 6.55 -0.26 -2.81
CA GLY A 75 6.22 -1.67 -3.04
C GLY A 75 4.74 -1.94 -3.32
N SER A 76 3.84 -0.95 -3.19
CA SER A 76 2.43 -1.15 -3.50
C SER A 76 2.24 -1.51 -4.97
N ILE A 77 1.25 -2.35 -5.27
CA ILE A 77 0.98 -2.84 -6.61
C ILE A 77 -0.51 -2.67 -6.90
N VAL A 78 -0.84 -2.19 -8.10
CA VAL A 78 -2.21 -2.16 -8.61
C VAL A 78 -2.24 -2.85 -9.97
N GLU A 79 -3.00 -3.93 -10.07
CA GLU A 79 -3.36 -4.55 -11.33
C GLU A 79 -4.67 -3.96 -11.86
N ILE A 80 -4.62 -3.44 -13.07
CA ILE A 80 -5.71 -2.84 -13.82
C ILE A 80 -6.16 -3.86 -14.87
N TYR A 81 -7.39 -4.37 -14.73
CA TYR A 81 -7.94 -5.41 -15.60
C TYR A 81 -8.51 -4.83 -16.90
N PRO A 82 -8.95 -5.66 -17.87
CA PRO A 82 -9.63 -5.16 -19.06
C PRO A 82 -10.78 -4.21 -18.77
N GLU A 83 -11.04 -3.31 -19.71
CA GLU A 83 -12.16 -2.35 -19.69
C GLU A 83 -12.21 -1.45 -18.45
N THR A 84 -11.05 -1.06 -17.95
CA THR A 84 -10.90 -0.32 -16.70
C THR A 84 -10.37 1.09 -16.96
N SER A 85 -10.89 2.06 -16.21
CA SER A 85 -10.50 3.46 -16.25
C SER A 85 -10.08 3.89 -14.85
N LEU A 86 -8.81 4.25 -14.68
CA LEU A 86 -8.21 4.61 -13.41
C LEU A 86 -7.48 5.95 -13.54
N ILE A 87 -7.55 6.81 -12.53
CA ILE A 87 -6.79 8.06 -12.45
C ILE A 87 -5.87 7.99 -11.23
N LEU A 88 -4.60 8.35 -11.41
CA LEU A 88 -3.68 8.57 -10.30
C LEU A 88 -3.85 10.01 -9.80
N ASN A 89 -4.63 10.24 -8.75
CA ASN A 89 -4.83 11.59 -8.20
C ASN A 89 -3.58 12.15 -7.49
N GLY A 90 -2.67 11.28 -7.07
CA GLY A 90 -1.35 11.67 -6.61
C GLY A 90 -0.75 10.71 -5.60
N VAL A 91 0.52 10.95 -5.31
CA VAL A 91 1.22 10.37 -4.16
C VAL A 91 1.74 11.53 -3.32
N ILE A 92 1.33 11.60 -2.07
CA ILE A 92 1.65 12.67 -1.13
C ILE A 92 2.54 12.10 -0.05
N TYR A 93 3.63 12.77 0.28
CA TYR A 93 4.49 12.41 1.40
C TYR A 93 4.55 13.53 2.43
N GLU A 94 4.14 13.23 3.65
CA GLU A 94 4.21 14.11 4.82
C GLU A 94 5.42 13.71 5.66
N GLY A 95 6.57 14.38 5.45
CA GLY A 95 7.84 14.04 6.08
C GLY A 95 7.80 14.02 7.61
N ASP A 96 7.15 15.02 8.22
CA ASP A 96 7.03 15.12 9.68
C ASP A 96 6.28 13.94 10.31
N ARG A 97 5.33 13.37 9.55
CA ARG A 97 4.53 12.22 9.98
C ARG A 97 5.06 10.89 9.46
N LYS A 98 6.09 10.91 8.61
CA LYS A 98 6.53 9.75 7.81
C LYS A 98 5.36 9.04 7.13
N LEU A 99 4.37 9.81 6.68
CA LEU A 99 3.13 9.27 6.10
C LEU A 99 3.16 9.48 4.59
N GLU A 100 2.96 8.40 3.84
CA GLU A 100 2.71 8.44 2.41
C GLU A 100 1.24 8.11 2.13
N GLN A 101 0.59 8.95 1.32
CA GLN A 101 -0.76 8.73 0.84
C GLN A 101 -0.75 8.50 -0.66
N SER A 102 -1.24 7.34 -1.09
CA SER A 102 -1.47 7.02 -2.50
C SER A 102 -2.96 7.19 -2.79
N LEU A 103 -3.28 8.11 -3.70
CA LEU A 103 -4.64 8.49 -4.04
C LEU A 103 -4.95 8.10 -5.48
N ILE A 104 -5.91 7.19 -5.67
CA ILE A 104 -6.39 6.81 -7.00
C ILE A 104 -7.92 6.92 -7.08
N THR A 105 -8.43 7.15 -8.29
CA THR A 105 -9.87 7.09 -8.60
C THR A 105 -10.11 5.96 -9.59
N LEU A 106 -11.04 5.06 -9.27
CA LEU A 106 -11.55 4.06 -10.20
C LEU A 106 -12.87 4.58 -10.78
N GLU A 107 -12.90 4.82 -12.10
CA GLU A 107 -14.10 5.32 -12.79
C GLU A 107 -14.92 4.19 -13.42
N LYS A 108 -14.26 3.12 -13.86
CA LYS A 108 -14.89 1.98 -14.52
C LYS A 108 -14.04 0.72 -14.32
N GLY A 109 -14.68 -0.45 -14.31
CA GLY A 109 -14.02 -1.73 -14.45
C GLY A 109 -13.60 -2.31 -13.10
N ARG A 110 -12.44 -2.97 -13.05
CA ARG A 110 -11.99 -3.62 -11.82
C ARG A 110 -10.49 -3.55 -11.65
N LEU A 111 -10.06 -3.62 -10.40
CA LEU A 111 -8.66 -3.64 -10.02
C LEU A 111 -8.40 -4.67 -8.91
N PHE A 112 -7.12 -5.02 -8.75
CA PHE A 112 -6.61 -5.71 -7.58
C PHE A 112 -5.46 -4.86 -7.01
N VAL A 113 -5.52 -4.53 -5.72
CA VAL A 113 -4.52 -3.71 -5.03
C VAL A 113 -3.80 -4.57 -3.99
N LYS A 114 -2.48 -4.43 -3.94
CA LYS A 114 -1.63 -4.82 -2.80
C LYS A 114 -1.07 -3.54 -2.21
N ALA A 115 -1.73 -3.00 -1.20
CA ALA A 115 -1.30 -1.81 -0.50
C ALA A 115 -0.22 -2.22 0.52
N GLN A 116 1.03 -1.87 0.26
CA GLN A 116 2.17 -2.22 1.13
C GLN A 116 2.38 -1.17 2.21
N VAL A 117 2.91 -1.59 3.35
CA VAL A 117 3.36 -0.72 4.44
C VAL A 117 4.83 -1.02 4.72
N PRO A 118 5.80 -0.28 4.15
CA PRO A 118 7.21 -0.49 4.45
C PRO A 118 7.54 -0.28 5.93
N GLU A 119 8.68 -0.81 6.39
CA GLU A 119 9.08 -0.78 7.81
C GLU A 119 9.34 0.62 8.39
N HIS A 120 9.53 1.64 7.54
CA HIS A 120 9.99 2.96 7.97
C HIS A 120 9.06 4.12 7.61
N ILE A 121 7.96 3.83 6.91
CA ILE A 121 6.95 4.83 6.54
C ILE A 121 5.55 4.28 6.80
N PHE A 122 4.66 5.13 7.28
CA PHE A 122 3.24 4.83 7.27
C PHE A 122 2.72 5.01 5.85
N THR A 123 1.81 4.14 5.43
CA THR A 123 1.14 4.28 4.14
C THR A 123 -0.37 4.26 4.32
N GLN A 124 -1.03 5.07 3.52
CA GLN A 124 -2.47 5.09 3.38
C GLN A 124 -2.79 5.00 1.90
N PHE A 125 -3.57 3.98 1.52
CA PHE A 125 -3.98 3.77 0.14
C PHE A 125 -5.47 4.10 0.03
N GLU A 126 -5.79 5.16 -0.70
CA GLU A 126 -7.15 5.59 -1.00
C GLU A 126 -7.52 5.22 -2.43
N VAL A 127 -8.66 4.54 -2.57
CA VAL A 127 -9.35 4.36 -3.84
C VAL A 127 -10.69 5.06 -3.78
N ARG A 128 -10.95 6.00 -4.68
CA ARG A 128 -12.26 6.65 -4.79
C ARG A 128 -13.11 5.97 -5.85
N VAL A 129 -14.38 5.75 -5.52
CA VAL A 129 -15.44 5.41 -6.49
C VAL A 129 -16.50 6.49 -6.41
N GLY A 130 -16.53 7.37 -7.41
CA GLY A 130 -17.29 8.62 -7.32
C GLY A 130 -16.87 9.42 -6.09
N ASN A 131 -17.81 9.68 -5.19
CA ASN A 131 -17.56 10.42 -3.96
C ASN A 131 -17.25 9.54 -2.73
N VAL A 132 -17.14 8.22 -2.91
CA VAL A 132 -16.91 7.27 -1.82
C VAL A 132 -15.40 6.97 -1.69
N PRO A 133 -14.72 7.43 -0.63
CA PRO A 133 -13.35 7.05 -0.32
C PRO A 133 -13.31 5.64 0.30
N ILE A 134 -12.41 4.81 -0.23
CA ILE A 134 -12.12 3.46 0.26
C ILE A 134 -10.66 3.45 0.72
N MET A 135 -10.44 3.23 2.01
CA MET A 135 -9.13 3.40 2.64
C MET A 135 -8.57 2.07 3.12
N SER A 136 -7.26 1.91 2.96
CA SER A 136 -6.49 0.83 3.57
C SER A 136 -5.15 1.32 4.11
N GLN A 137 -4.63 0.65 5.13
CA GLN A 137 -3.30 0.84 5.69
C GLN A 137 -2.54 -0.50 5.75
N GLY A 138 -2.49 -1.18 4.61
CA GLY A 138 -1.92 -2.53 4.50
C GLY A 138 -2.98 -3.58 4.23
N ALA A 139 -3.31 -3.82 2.96
CA ALA A 139 -4.31 -4.82 2.58
C ALA A 139 -4.06 -5.34 1.16
N GLU A 140 -4.61 -6.52 0.88
CA GLU A 140 -4.84 -7.01 -0.46
C GLU A 140 -6.33 -7.06 -0.74
N PHE A 141 -6.77 -6.38 -1.78
CA PHE A 141 -8.19 -6.29 -2.05
C PHE A 141 -8.48 -6.12 -3.53
N ALA A 142 -9.69 -6.53 -3.90
CA ALA A 142 -10.24 -6.25 -5.22
C ALA A 142 -11.40 -5.28 -5.11
N LEU A 143 -11.58 -4.50 -6.17
CA LEU A 143 -12.70 -3.59 -6.35
C LEU A 143 -13.22 -3.76 -7.77
N LYS A 144 -14.54 -3.88 -7.92
CA LYS A 144 -15.21 -3.90 -9.22
C LYS A 144 -16.36 -2.92 -9.21
N ILE A 145 -16.43 -2.06 -10.22
CA ILE A 145 -17.61 -1.27 -10.54
C ILE A 145 -18.44 -2.08 -11.53
N ASP A 146 -19.75 -2.11 -11.34
CA ASP A 146 -20.69 -2.72 -12.26
C ASP A 146 -20.76 -1.97 -13.60
N GLU A 147 -21.43 -2.56 -14.59
CA GLU A 147 -21.53 -1.94 -15.92
C GLU A 147 -22.32 -0.63 -15.91
N THR A 148 -23.18 -0.44 -14.91
CA THR A 148 -23.99 0.79 -14.77
C THR A 148 -23.21 1.95 -14.17
N GLY A 149 -22.07 1.68 -13.53
CA GLY A 149 -21.29 2.68 -12.80
C GLY A 149 -21.88 3.05 -11.44
N LYS A 150 -23.04 2.48 -11.07
CA LYS A 150 -23.77 2.85 -9.85
C LYS A 150 -23.43 1.93 -8.68
N LYS A 151 -23.09 0.67 -8.96
CA LYS A 151 -22.76 -0.30 -7.92
C LYS A 151 -21.30 -0.67 -7.99
N PHE A 152 -20.70 -0.89 -6.83
CA PHE A 152 -19.38 -1.45 -6.74
C PHE A 152 -19.32 -2.50 -5.65
N THR A 153 -18.40 -3.45 -5.80
CA THR A 153 -18.16 -4.50 -4.83
C THR A 153 -16.69 -4.48 -4.45
N ILE A 154 -16.44 -4.57 -3.14
CA ILE A 154 -15.11 -4.65 -2.55
C ILE A 154 -14.95 -6.05 -1.98
N TRP A 155 -13.78 -6.65 -2.17
CA TRP A 155 -13.38 -7.91 -1.52
C TRP A 155 -12.07 -7.69 -0.80
N SER A 156 -12.05 -7.84 0.53
CA SER A 156 -10.81 -7.82 1.30
C SER A 156 -10.24 -9.24 1.39
N LEU A 157 -9.19 -9.52 0.62
CA LEU A 157 -8.52 -10.81 0.67
C LEU A 157 -7.63 -10.92 1.90
N ILE A 158 -6.87 -9.86 2.15
CA ILE A 158 -5.98 -9.70 3.30
C ILE A 158 -6.23 -8.33 3.85
N GLY A 159 -6.46 -8.25 5.14
CA GLY A 159 -6.55 -6.98 5.81
C GLY A 159 -7.88 -6.32 5.88
N ARG A 160 -7.84 -5.11 6.43
CA ARG A 160 -9.03 -4.31 6.67
C ARG A 160 -9.09 -3.17 5.67
N ILE A 161 -10.30 -2.97 5.17
CA ILE A 161 -10.67 -1.83 4.35
C ILE A 161 -11.74 -1.04 5.09
N VAL A 162 -11.63 0.29 5.07
CA VAL A 162 -12.64 1.19 5.63
C VAL A 162 -13.26 1.97 4.49
N VAL A 163 -14.57 1.81 4.29
CA VAL A 163 -15.35 2.59 3.32
C VAL A 163 -16.05 3.73 4.05
N TYR A 164 -15.81 4.96 3.60
CA TYR A 164 -16.47 6.15 4.13
C TYR A 164 -17.71 6.43 3.28
N PHE A 165 -18.87 6.03 3.79
CA PHE A 165 -20.12 6.03 3.03
C PHE A 165 -21.11 7.03 3.64
N GLY A 166 -21.02 8.29 3.22
CA GLY A 166 -21.71 9.39 3.88
C GLY A 166 -21.09 9.66 5.26
N ILE A 167 -21.89 9.51 6.32
CA ILE A 167 -21.43 9.58 7.71
C ILE A 167 -20.98 8.22 8.25
N ASP A 168 -21.34 7.14 7.56
CA ASP A 168 -21.08 5.78 8.00
C ASP A 168 -19.66 5.33 7.66
N ARG A 169 -19.10 4.47 8.51
CA ARG A 169 -17.83 3.78 8.29
C ARG A 169 -18.08 2.29 8.20
N ILE A 170 -17.94 1.72 7.01
CA ILE A 170 -18.11 0.29 6.79
C ILE A 170 -16.72 -0.37 6.86
N LYS A 171 -16.49 -1.17 7.90
CA LYS A 171 -15.26 -1.97 8.07
C LYS A 171 -15.43 -3.31 7.35
N VAL A 172 -14.68 -3.52 6.27
CA VAL A 172 -14.62 -4.81 5.56
C VAL A 172 -13.37 -5.54 6.06
N GLU A 173 -13.57 -6.52 6.91
CA GLU A 173 -12.48 -7.31 7.50
C GLU A 173 -11.94 -8.35 6.51
N GLU A 174 -10.82 -8.97 6.87
CA GLU A 174 -10.20 -10.02 6.06
C GLU A 174 -11.19 -11.15 5.76
N GLY A 175 -11.27 -11.55 4.49
CA GLY A 175 -12.17 -12.61 4.04
C GLY A 175 -13.62 -12.14 3.87
N GLN A 176 -13.90 -10.83 3.96
CA GLN A 176 -15.22 -10.25 3.73
C GLN A 176 -15.30 -9.48 2.41
N GLN A 177 -16.54 -9.29 1.95
CA GLN A 177 -16.93 -8.45 0.83
C GLN A 177 -18.11 -7.58 1.20
N VAL A 178 -18.29 -6.47 0.47
CA VAL A 178 -19.49 -5.64 0.53
C VAL A 178 -19.81 -5.10 -0.85
N ALA A 179 -21.09 -5.13 -1.22
CA ALA A 179 -21.60 -4.48 -2.42
C ALA A 179 -22.37 -3.23 -2.03
N LEU A 180 -22.04 -2.11 -2.65
CA LEU A 180 -22.60 -0.79 -2.32
C LEU A 180 -23.11 -0.12 -3.59
N GLU A 181 -24.13 0.71 -3.45
CA GLU A 181 -24.66 1.57 -4.51
C GLU A 181 -24.32 3.02 -4.17
N VAL A 182 -23.71 3.77 -5.08
CA VAL A 182 -23.32 5.16 -4.83
C VAL A 182 -24.57 6.00 -4.56
N GLY A 183 -24.65 6.59 -3.35
CA GLY A 183 -25.83 7.34 -2.90
C GLY A 183 -26.97 6.46 -2.34
N GLY A 184 -26.78 5.14 -2.27
CA GLY A 184 -27.69 4.21 -1.60
C GLY A 184 -27.51 4.19 -0.08
N SER A 185 -27.99 3.12 0.55
CA SER A 185 -27.82 2.86 2.00
C SER A 185 -26.61 1.97 2.28
N PRO A 186 -25.94 2.11 3.44
CA PRO A 186 -24.84 1.25 3.84
C PRO A 186 -25.28 -0.22 3.88
N GLN A 187 -24.35 -1.14 3.57
CA GLN A 187 -24.58 -2.58 3.60
C GLN A 187 -23.60 -3.24 4.57
N VAL A 188 -24.04 -4.34 5.20
CA VAL A 188 -23.21 -5.12 6.11
C VAL A 188 -22.27 -6.04 5.29
N PRO A 189 -20.96 -6.05 5.59
CA PRO A 189 -20.04 -6.98 4.94
C PRO A 189 -20.37 -8.44 5.23
N VAL A 190 -20.18 -9.30 4.21
CA VAL A 190 -20.43 -10.74 4.27
C VAL A 190 -19.20 -11.51 3.84
N SER A 191 -19.11 -12.81 4.15
CA SER A 191 -17.98 -13.64 3.73
C SER A 191 -17.82 -13.69 2.21
N ILE A 192 -16.57 -13.74 1.74
CA ILE A 192 -16.23 -13.96 0.33
C ILE A 192 -16.56 -15.42 -0.05
N PRO A 193 -17.26 -15.68 -1.17
CA PRO A 193 -17.49 -17.05 -1.65
C PRO A 193 -16.18 -17.74 -2.02
N ASP A 194 -16.05 -19.03 -1.72
CA ASP A 194 -14.78 -19.77 -1.88
C ASP A 194 -14.15 -19.64 -3.27
N LYS A 195 -14.97 -19.74 -4.33
CA LYS A 195 -14.50 -19.58 -5.71
C LYS A 195 -13.90 -18.19 -5.97
N THR A 196 -14.51 -17.16 -5.41
CA THR A 196 -14.02 -15.78 -5.51
C THR A 196 -12.72 -15.63 -4.71
N LYS A 197 -12.67 -16.17 -3.49
CA LYS A 197 -11.47 -16.17 -2.66
C LYS A 197 -10.30 -16.86 -3.36
N GLU A 198 -10.53 -18.01 -3.99
CA GLU A 198 -9.50 -18.73 -4.76
C GLU A 198 -8.99 -17.90 -5.96
N ALA A 199 -9.88 -17.23 -6.68
CA ALA A 199 -9.49 -16.35 -7.78
C ALA A 199 -8.64 -15.17 -7.30
N LEU A 200 -8.99 -14.57 -6.16
CA LEU A 200 -8.23 -13.49 -5.54
C LEU A 200 -6.85 -13.97 -5.04
N MET A 201 -6.76 -15.16 -4.45
CA MET A 201 -5.48 -15.77 -4.08
C MET A 201 -4.57 -16.01 -5.30
N LYS A 202 -5.14 -16.44 -6.43
CA LYS A 202 -4.39 -16.58 -7.70
C LYS A 202 -3.89 -15.23 -8.21
N ALA A 203 -4.71 -14.18 -8.16
CA ALA A 203 -4.30 -12.84 -8.52
C ALA A 203 -3.15 -12.34 -7.63
N SER A 204 -3.29 -12.49 -6.31
CA SER A 204 -2.24 -12.18 -5.34
C SER A 204 -0.93 -12.89 -5.65
N LYS A 205 -0.98 -14.22 -5.86
CA LYS A 205 0.20 -15.03 -6.18
C LYS A 205 0.90 -14.57 -7.46
N ARG A 206 0.14 -14.27 -8.51
CA ARG A 206 0.68 -13.79 -9.80
C ARG A 206 1.40 -12.43 -9.67
N LEU A 207 1.02 -11.61 -8.70
CA LEU A 207 1.64 -10.32 -8.41
C LEU A 207 2.79 -10.42 -7.38
N GLY A 208 3.45 -11.57 -7.29
CA GLY A 208 4.63 -11.77 -6.44
C GLY A 208 4.39 -12.52 -5.13
N GLY A 209 3.37 -13.37 -5.03
CA GLY A 209 3.02 -14.04 -3.77
C GLY A 209 2.18 -13.16 -2.85
N SER A 210 1.70 -13.67 -1.72
CA SER A 210 0.93 -12.85 -0.78
C SER A 210 1.87 -11.90 -0.04
N LEU A 211 1.38 -10.72 0.33
CA LEU A 211 1.94 -9.81 1.35
C LEU A 211 2.46 -10.54 2.60
N LEU A 212 1.94 -11.74 2.85
CA LEU A 212 2.12 -12.56 4.04
C LEU A 212 2.72 -13.94 3.77
N ILE A 213 2.76 -14.32 2.51
CA ILE A 213 3.18 -15.65 2.07
C ILE A 213 4.22 -15.44 0.99
N GLU A 214 5.47 -15.37 1.44
CA GLU A 214 6.63 -15.53 0.57
C GLU A 214 7.38 -16.81 0.91
N GLU A 215 7.89 -17.39 -0.17
CA GLU A 215 8.55 -18.68 -0.30
C GLU A 215 9.63 -18.93 0.75
N GLU A 216 9.81 -20.21 1.09
CA GLU A 216 10.97 -20.68 1.80
C GLU A 216 12.22 -20.29 1.01
N ALA A 217 12.96 -19.30 1.51
CA ALA A 217 14.27 -18.98 1.01
C ALA A 217 15.24 -20.11 1.42
N ILE A 218 15.21 -21.22 0.69
CA ILE A 218 16.24 -22.26 0.78
C ILE A 218 17.47 -21.76 0.03
N SER A 219 18.22 -20.88 0.67
CA SER A 219 19.61 -20.61 0.31
C SER A 219 20.48 -21.14 1.44
N ILE A 220 21.15 -22.26 1.21
CA ILE A 220 22.19 -22.78 2.09
C ILE A 220 23.50 -22.11 1.66
N GLY A 221 24.10 -21.32 2.56
CA GLY A 221 25.34 -20.59 2.33
C GLY A 221 25.18 -19.07 2.28
N GLY A 222 26.11 -18.33 2.90
CA GLY A 222 26.10 -16.87 3.03
C GLY A 222 25.82 -16.38 4.47
N PRO A 223 25.84 -15.06 4.71
CA PRO A 223 25.55 -14.51 6.03
C PRO A 223 24.12 -14.88 6.44
N LEU A 224 23.93 -15.22 7.72
CA LEU A 224 22.61 -15.50 8.27
C LEU A 224 21.71 -14.27 8.08
N LYS A 225 20.50 -14.49 7.55
CA LYS A 225 19.47 -13.46 7.37
C LYS A 225 18.15 -13.97 7.93
N VAL A 226 17.37 -13.04 8.47
CA VAL A 226 16.00 -13.31 8.90
C VAL A 226 15.09 -12.19 8.37
N LYS A 227 13.88 -12.56 7.96
CA LYS A 227 12.76 -11.66 7.70
C LYS A 227 11.57 -12.07 8.55
N ILE A 228 10.75 -11.10 8.96
CA ILE A 228 9.47 -11.36 9.62
C ILE A 228 8.38 -11.55 8.56
N GLY A 229 7.75 -12.72 8.55
CA GLY A 229 6.59 -13.07 7.73
C GLY A 229 5.36 -13.43 8.56
N GLY A 230 4.27 -13.88 7.93
CA GLY A 230 3.03 -14.33 8.60
C GLY A 230 2.08 -13.22 9.06
N VAL A 231 2.51 -11.95 9.01
CA VAL A 231 1.85 -10.80 9.65
C VAL A 231 0.76 -10.20 8.78
N LYS A 232 -0.47 -10.68 8.95
CA LYS A 232 -1.64 -10.35 8.11
C LYS A 232 -1.85 -8.86 7.86
N ASN A 233 -1.93 -8.09 8.93
CA ASN A 233 -1.86 -6.65 8.88
C ASN A 233 -0.92 -6.18 9.96
N ARG A 234 -0.35 -5.01 9.70
CA ARG A 234 0.39 -4.28 10.71
C ARG A 234 -0.53 -3.42 11.57
N ARG A 235 -1.85 -3.42 11.33
CA ARG A 235 -2.83 -2.72 12.16
C ARG A 235 -4.11 -3.50 12.40
N GLY A 236 -4.73 -3.26 13.55
CA GLY A 236 -6.05 -3.82 13.91
C GLY A 236 -6.67 -3.11 15.12
N ASP A 237 -7.89 -3.49 15.47
CA ASP A 237 -8.55 -3.00 16.68
C ASP A 237 -8.17 -3.87 17.89
N ALA A 238 -8.02 -3.27 19.07
CA ALA A 238 -7.75 -4.01 20.29
C ALA A 238 -8.96 -4.88 20.70
N PRO A 239 -8.74 -6.15 21.11
CA PRO A 239 -7.48 -6.89 21.06
C PRO A 239 -7.15 -7.37 19.64
N TYR A 240 -5.89 -7.21 19.20
CA TYR A 240 -5.46 -7.58 17.86
C TYR A 240 -4.48 -8.76 17.87
N THR A 241 -4.90 -9.91 17.36
CA THR A 241 -4.06 -11.11 17.27
C THR A 241 -3.32 -11.19 15.93
N VAL A 242 -2.00 -11.32 15.99
CA VAL A 242 -1.10 -11.39 14.83
C VAL A 242 -0.30 -12.69 14.86
N ASN A 243 -0.17 -13.35 13.71
CA ASN A 243 0.74 -14.48 13.54
C ASN A 243 2.08 -13.97 12.97
N PHE A 244 3.18 -14.52 13.45
CA PHE A 244 4.52 -14.20 13.00
C PHE A 244 5.26 -15.46 12.58
N LYS A 245 6.12 -15.34 11.56
CA LYS A 245 6.96 -16.41 11.06
C LYS A 245 8.37 -15.89 10.80
N ALA A 246 9.37 -16.61 11.29
CA ALA A 246 10.77 -16.31 11.02
C ALA A 246 11.15 -16.96 9.68
N ILE A 247 11.36 -16.13 8.65
CA ILE A 247 11.83 -16.58 7.34
C ILE A 247 13.35 -16.44 7.35
N ILE A 248 14.03 -17.57 7.50
CA ILE A 248 15.47 -17.63 7.71
C ILE A 248 16.13 -18.12 6.41
N SER A 249 17.23 -17.47 6.02
CA SER A 249 18.07 -17.91 4.90
C SER A 249 19.55 -17.67 5.18
N GLY A 250 20.42 -18.35 4.44
CA GLY A 250 21.86 -18.32 4.68
C GLY A 250 22.24 -19.01 5.98
N GLY A 251 23.35 -18.58 6.57
CA GLY A 251 23.93 -19.22 7.75
C GLY A 251 24.97 -20.27 7.38
N SER A 252 25.80 -20.62 8.36
CA SER A 252 26.87 -21.62 8.22
C SER A 252 26.66 -22.83 9.12
N GLY A 253 25.69 -22.77 10.03
CA GLY A 253 25.28 -23.86 10.93
C GLY A 253 23.77 -24.03 10.97
N LYS A 254 23.30 -25.04 11.73
CA LYS A 254 21.86 -25.16 12.01
C LYS A 254 21.40 -24.01 12.89
N ILE A 255 20.12 -23.67 12.81
CA ILE A 255 19.55 -22.63 13.67
C ILE A 255 19.49 -23.13 15.11
N LYS A 256 20.18 -22.41 15.99
CA LYS A 256 20.28 -22.68 17.42
C LYS A 256 19.13 -22.04 18.20
N SER A 257 18.72 -20.82 17.85
CA SER A 257 17.60 -20.14 18.51
C SER A 257 16.88 -19.15 17.60
N ILE A 258 15.57 -19.01 17.82
CA ILE A 258 14.71 -17.99 17.21
C ILE A 258 13.92 -17.35 18.35
N GLN A 259 14.16 -16.08 18.63
CA GLN A 259 13.55 -15.33 19.74
C GLN A 259 12.78 -14.13 19.20
N TRP A 260 11.57 -13.94 19.71
CA TRP A 260 10.70 -12.82 19.42
C TRP A 260 10.55 -11.94 20.64
N ASN A 261 10.60 -10.64 20.43
CA ASN A 261 10.18 -9.62 21.40
C ASN A 261 9.08 -8.80 20.73
N PHE A 262 7.91 -8.72 21.36
CA PHE A 262 6.76 -8.07 20.75
C PHE A 262 6.70 -6.56 21.00
N GLY A 263 7.57 -6.01 21.85
CA GLY A 263 7.65 -4.58 22.14
C GLY A 263 6.67 -4.09 23.21
N ASP A 264 5.90 -5.00 23.82
CA ASP A 264 4.96 -4.75 24.92
C ASP A 264 5.45 -5.33 26.27
N GLY A 265 6.66 -5.89 26.29
CA GLY A 265 7.24 -6.58 27.44
C GLY A 265 7.15 -8.09 27.37
N GLU A 266 6.41 -8.65 26.41
CA GLU A 266 6.33 -10.09 26.18
C GLU A 266 7.33 -10.57 25.12
N SER A 267 7.71 -11.84 25.26
CA SER A 267 8.64 -12.51 24.36
C SER A 267 8.29 -13.99 24.22
N THR A 268 8.66 -14.60 23.11
CA THR A 268 8.43 -16.02 22.84
C THR A 268 9.51 -16.55 21.90
N ASP A 269 9.76 -17.85 21.92
CA ASP A 269 10.62 -18.53 20.96
C ASP A 269 9.84 -19.39 19.97
N GLY A 270 10.41 -19.58 18.78
CA GLY A 270 9.83 -20.45 17.75
C GLY A 270 9.87 -19.87 16.34
N LYS A 271 9.79 -20.77 15.35
CA LYS A 271 9.78 -20.39 13.93
C LYS A 271 8.45 -19.75 13.52
N GLU A 272 7.35 -20.17 14.12
CA GLU A 272 6.00 -19.63 13.92
C GLU A 272 5.39 -19.37 15.30
N VAL A 273 4.93 -18.15 15.56
CA VAL A 273 4.40 -17.72 16.85
C VAL A 273 3.15 -16.86 16.64
N GLN A 274 2.31 -16.74 17.67
CA GLN A 274 1.14 -15.89 17.68
C GLN A 274 1.19 -14.97 18.89
N HIS A 275 0.80 -13.71 18.73
CA HIS A 275 0.74 -12.73 19.81
C HIS A 275 -0.52 -11.86 19.72
N THR A 276 -1.08 -11.49 20.87
CA THR A 276 -2.26 -10.62 20.95
C THR A 276 -1.91 -9.30 21.60
N PHE A 277 -2.07 -8.21 20.84
CA PHE A 277 -1.75 -6.86 21.26
C PHE A 277 -2.99 -6.13 21.81
N THR A 278 -2.77 -5.27 22.81
CA THR A 278 -3.74 -4.25 23.24
C THR A 278 -3.54 -2.96 22.43
N GLN A 279 -4.26 -1.89 22.75
CA GLN A 279 -4.11 -0.61 22.06
C GLN A 279 -2.70 -0.05 22.24
N GLY A 280 -2.04 0.31 21.14
CA GLY A 280 -0.68 0.85 21.16
C GLY A 280 0.07 0.67 19.86
N VAL A 281 1.30 1.19 19.81
CA VAL A 281 2.24 0.95 18.71
C VAL A 281 3.42 0.16 19.24
N TYR A 282 3.69 -0.98 18.62
CA TYR A 282 4.67 -1.96 19.05
C TYR A 282 5.72 -2.18 17.97
N ILE A 283 6.97 -2.39 18.39
CA ILE A 283 8.07 -2.80 17.51
C ILE A 283 8.37 -4.26 17.81
N VAL A 284 7.95 -5.13 16.91
CA VAL A 284 8.21 -6.57 17.02
C VAL A 284 9.57 -6.87 16.42
N VAL A 285 10.44 -7.52 17.18
CA VAL A 285 11.80 -7.88 16.79
C VAL A 285 11.95 -9.39 16.81
N VAL A 286 12.49 -9.97 15.74
CA VAL A 286 12.98 -11.36 15.72
C VAL A 286 14.50 -11.37 15.74
N SER A 287 15.08 -12.24 16.56
CA SER A 287 16.51 -12.53 16.62
C SER A 287 16.75 -14.01 16.36
N VAL A 288 17.66 -14.32 15.45
CA VAL A 288 18.03 -15.69 15.09
C VAL A 288 19.51 -15.88 15.31
N GLU A 289 19.89 -17.02 15.91
CA GLU A 289 21.28 -17.44 16.10
C GLU A 289 21.49 -18.82 15.49
N ASP A 290 22.60 -19.05 14.77
CA ASP A 290 23.02 -20.38 14.32
C ASP A 290 24.02 -21.04 15.30
N GLU A 291 24.26 -22.34 15.17
CA GLU A 291 25.18 -23.11 16.03
C GLU A 291 26.63 -22.60 15.98
N ASN A 292 26.99 -21.86 14.92
CA ASN A 292 28.31 -21.26 14.76
C ASN A 292 28.38 -19.82 15.30
N GLY A 293 27.30 -19.34 15.93
CA GLY A 293 27.23 -18.03 16.59
C GLY A 293 26.91 -16.86 15.66
N GLN A 294 26.55 -17.09 14.40
CA GLN A 294 26.05 -16.00 13.55
C GLN A 294 24.68 -15.56 14.04
N LYS A 295 24.44 -14.24 14.01
CA LYS A 295 23.17 -13.63 14.43
C LYS A 295 22.55 -12.81 13.31
N ALA A 296 21.24 -12.86 13.22
CA ALA A 296 20.45 -12.00 12.34
C ALA A 296 19.24 -11.47 13.08
N THR A 297 18.87 -10.22 12.79
CA THR A 297 17.71 -9.56 13.37
C THR A 297 16.85 -8.93 12.29
N SER A 298 15.53 -8.90 12.50
CA SER A 298 14.58 -8.16 11.68
C SER A 298 13.49 -7.61 12.60
N GLN A 299 12.85 -6.51 12.19
CA GLN A 299 11.82 -5.86 12.99
C GLN A 299 10.69 -5.33 12.13
N ILE A 300 9.48 -5.28 12.69
CA ILE A 300 8.32 -4.64 12.06
C ILE A 300 7.51 -3.87 13.10
N SER A 301 6.71 -2.90 12.67
CA SER A 301 5.79 -2.19 13.56
C SER A 301 4.37 -2.76 13.46
N ILE A 302 3.70 -2.91 14.61
CA ILE A 302 2.27 -3.23 14.75
C ILE A 302 1.57 -2.05 15.45
N SER A 303 0.48 -1.54 14.89
CA SER A 303 -0.30 -0.43 15.45
C SER A 303 -1.73 -0.90 15.72
N VAL A 304 -2.12 -0.92 16.99
CA VAL A 304 -3.44 -1.34 17.43
C VAL A 304 -4.21 -0.14 17.93
N GLU A 305 -5.37 0.10 17.32
CA GLU A 305 -6.26 1.19 17.69
C GLU A 305 -7.33 0.70 18.66
N GLU A 306 -7.96 1.62 19.38
CA GLU A 306 -9.11 1.25 20.20
C GLU A 306 -10.21 0.72 19.29
N ALA A 307 -10.80 -0.42 19.66
CA ALA A 307 -12.05 -0.81 19.04
C ALA A 307 -13.03 0.34 19.25
N CYS A 308 -13.45 1.03 18.17
CA CYS A 308 -14.53 1.99 18.27
C CYS A 308 -15.72 1.27 18.89
N ALA A 309 -16.02 1.57 20.15
CA ALA A 309 -17.25 1.14 20.79
C ALA A 309 -18.39 1.75 19.96
N CYS A 310 -19.16 0.89 19.31
CA CYS A 310 -20.44 1.25 18.72
C CYS A 310 -21.38 1.78 19.81
#